data_AF-A0A2H6HDH1-F1
#
_entry.id   AF-A0A2H6HDH1-F1
#
_cell.length_a   1.000
_cell.length_b   1.000
_cell.length_c   1.000
_cell.angle_alpha   90.00
_cell.angle_beta   90.00
_cell.angle_gamma   90.00
#
_symmetry.space_group_name_H-M   'P 1'
#
loop_
_entity.id
_entity.type
_entity.pdbx_description
1 polymer ?
#
loop_
_entity_poly.entity_id
_entity_poly.type
_entity_poly.pdbx_seq_one_letter_code
_entity_poly.pdbx_strand_id
1 'polypeptide(L)'
;MSTVEEQVAGSLLRLARLRLGLSQTAFADLVGIAQPTLSAYESGRRQPTMPTLLRMLDRAGLELRLDLVERDDHDRVLAEWEQTLDDATRQRLRAQGYRLASDAA
;
A
#
# COMPACT_ATOMS: atom_id res chain seq x y z
N MET A 1 8.07 11.52 -2.07
CA MET A 1 6.77 11.00 -2.53
C MET A 1 7.03 9.62 -3.09
N SER A 2 6.62 8.60 -2.35
CA SER A 2 7.20 7.25 -2.37
C SER A 2 6.60 6.39 -3.47
N THR A 3 7.46 5.64 -4.17
CA THR A 3 7.21 4.63 -5.21
C THR A 3 6.15 3.57 -4.85
N VAL A 4 5.73 3.52 -3.58
CA VAL A 4 4.70 2.60 -3.08
C VAL A 4 3.30 2.98 -3.60
N GLU A 5 3.00 4.27 -3.80
CA GLU A 5 1.68 4.73 -4.25
C GLU A 5 1.42 4.41 -5.73
N GLU A 6 2.46 4.38 -6.57
CA GLU A 6 2.36 4.12 -8.01
C GLU A 6 2.16 2.64 -8.37
N GLN A 7 2.13 1.72 -7.39
CA GLN A 7 2.12 0.28 -7.65
C GLN A 7 1.00 -0.50 -6.93
N VAL A 8 0.03 0.19 -6.33
CA VAL A 8 -1.03 -0.46 -5.52
C VAL A 8 -1.79 -1.52 -6.33
N ALA A 9 -2.30 -1.17 -7.51
CA ALA A 9 -3.08 -2.09 -8.34
C ALA A 9 -2.27 -3.31 -8.81
N GLY A 10 -1.04 -3.10 -9.27
CA GLY A 10 -0.13 -4.18 -9.69
C GLY A 10 0.24 -5.12 -8.54
N SER A 11 0.47 -4.54 -7.36
CA SER A 11 0.76 -5.30 -6.14
C SER A 11 -0.42 -6.15 -5.68
N LEU A 12 -1.65 -5.62 -5.78
CA LEU A 12 -2.87 -6.37 -5.49
C LEU A 12 -3.07 -7.55 -6.45
N LEU A 13 -2.82 -7.36 -7.75
CA LEU A 13 -2.87 -8.45 -8.74
C LEU A 13 -1.81 -9.52 -8.45
N ARG A 14 -0.58 -9.10 -8.14
CA ARG A 14 0.50 -10.03 -7.76
C ARG A 14 0.14 -10.80 -6.48
N LEU A 15 -0.42 -10.12 -5.48
CA LEU A 15 -0.87 -10.74 -4.24
C LEU A 15 -1.97 -11.76 -4.50
N ALA A 16 -2.99 -11.41 -5.29
CA ALA A 16 -4.07 -12.30 -5.70
C ALA A 16 -3.53 -13.56 -6.38
N ARG A 17 -2.64 -13.39 -7.36
CA ARG A 17 -2.00 -14.51 -8.06
C ARG A 17 -1.24 -15.44 -7.12
N LEU A 18 -0.43 -14.86 -6.22
CA LEU A 18 0.38 -15.63 -5.27
C LEU A 18 -0.49 -16.37 -4.25
N ARG A 19 -1.60 -15.77 -3.79
CA ARG A 19 -2.58 -16.45 -2.91
C ARG A 19 -3.21 -17.67 -3.55
N LEU A 20 -3.42 -17.64 -4.87
CA LEU A 20 -3.95 -18.75 -5.64
C LEU A 20 -2.88 -19.77 -6.08
N GLY A 21 -1.59 -19.50 -5.80
CA GLY A 21 -0.48 -20.37 -6.20
C GLY A 21 -0.25 -20.45 -7.72
N LEU A 22 -0.68 -19.44 -8.48
CA LEU A 22 -0.66 -19.47 -9.94
C LEU A 22 0.58 -18.81 -10.56
N SER A 23 1.00 -19.33 -11.71
CA SER A 23 1.96 -18.65 -12.58
C SER A 23 1.32 -17.40 -13.22
N GLN A 24 2.15 -16.49 -13.76
CA GLN A 24 1.61 -15.31 -14.46
C GLN A 24 0.73 -15.70 -15.65
N THR A 25 1.12 -16.73 -16.41
CA THR A 25 0.30 -17.22 -17.53
C THR A 25 -1.05 -17.75 -17.03
N ALA A 26 -1.04 -18.65 -16.05
CA ALA A 26 -2.27 -19.25 -15.53
C ALA A 26 -3.23 -18.21 -14.91
N PHE A 27 -2.70 -17.21 -14.21
CA PHE A 27 -3.52 -16.13 -13.67
C PHE A 27 -4.04 -15.18 -14.76
N ALA A 28 -3.23 -14.88 -15.78
CA ALA A 28 -3.67 -14.05 -16.90
C ALA A 28 -4.81 -14.73 -17.67
N ASP A 29 -4.72 -16.05 -17.87
CA ASP A 29 -5.78 -16.86 -18.48
C ASP A 29 -7.06 -16.83 -17.61
N LEU A 30 -6.92 -17.02 -16.29
CA LEU A 30 -8.04 -16.97 -15.34
C LEU A 30 -8.79 -15.63 -15.39
N VAL A 31 -8.08 -14.51 -15.40
CA VAL A 31 -8.70 -13.17 -15.39
C VAL A 31 -9.03 -12.65 -16.79
N GLY A 32 -8.67 -13.40 -17.84
CA GLY A 32 -9.00 -13.13 -19.24
C GLY A 32 -8.21 -11.98 -19.86
N ILE A 33 -6.89 -11.93 -19.63
CA ILE A 33 -5.96 -10.99 -20.27
C ILE A 33 -4.71 -11.71 -20.80
N ALA A 34 -3.94 -11.03 -21.65
CA ALA A 34 -2.65 -11.57 -22.09
C ALA A 34 -1.61 -11.53 -20.96
N GLN A 35 -0.76 -12.56 -20.85
CA GLN A 35 0.31 -12.61 -19.84
C GLN A 35 1.26 -11.40 -19.88
N PRO A 36 1.67 -10.84 -21.05
CA PRO A 36 2.47 -9.61 -21.08
C PRO A 36 1.74 -8.41 -20.47
N THR A 37 0.40 -8.35 -20.60
CA THR A 37 -0.42 -7.31 -19.96
C THR A 37 -0.38 -7.45 -18.44
N LEU A 38 -0.53 -8.68 -17.92
CA LEU A 38 -0.37 -8.94 -16.48
C LEU A 38 1.03 -8.57 -16.00
N SER A 39 2.08 -8.97 -16.72
CA SER A 39 3.47 -8.66 -16.37
C SER A 39 3.72 -7.15 -16.28
N ALA A 40 3.17 -6.37 -17.24
CA ALA A 40 3.25 -4.91 -17.20
C ALA A 40 2.50 -4.30 -16.01
N TYR A 41 1.38 -4.89 -15.59
CA TYR A 41 0.66 -4.48 -14.39
C TYR A 41 1.45 -4.81 -13.12
N GLU A 42 1.90 -6.06 -12.93
CA GLU A 42 2.63 -6.49 -11.73
C GLU A 42 3.96 -5.75 -11.55
N SER A 43 4.58 -5.30 -12.64
CA SER A 43 5.83 -4.53 -12.59
C SER A 43 5.61 -3.01 -12.48
N GLY A 44 4.37 -2.54 -12.44
CA GLY A 44 4.03 -1.11 -12.43
C GLY A 44 4.33 -0.35 -13.73
N ARG A 45 4.72 -1.03 -14.82
CA ARG A 45 4.95 -0.38 -16.13
C ARG A 45 3.66 0.13 -16.76
N ARG A 46 2.53 -0.48 -16.38
CA ARG A 46 1.18 -0.03 -16.72
C ARG A 46 0.31 -0.17 -15.48
N GLN A 47 -0.73 0.66 -15.37
CA GLN A 47 -1.75 0.47 -14.35
C GLN A 47 -3.10 0.10 -14.98
N PRO A 48 -3.82 -0.89 -14.43
CA PRO A 48 -5.22 -1.07 -14.76
C PRO A 48 -6.04 0.06 -14.14
N THR A 49 -7.18 0.39 -14.76
CA THR A 49 -8.17 1.26 -14.11
C THR A 49 -8.79 0.52 -12.93
N MET A 50 -9.33 1.26 -11.94
CA MET A 50 -10.00 0.64 -10.78
C MET A 50 -11.11 -0.35 -11.20
N PRO A 51 -12.02 -0.04 -12.15
CA PRO A 51 -13.01 -1.02 -12.61
C PRO A 51 -12.40 -2.28 -13.25
N THR A 52 -11.27 -2.13 -13.93
CA THR A 52 -10.56 -3.26 -14.55
C THR A 52 -9.95 -4.16 -13.49
N LEU A 53 -9.31 -3.57 -12.47
CA LEU A 53 -8.75 -4.29 -11.32
C LEU A 53 -9.84 -5.07 -10.59
N LEU A 54 -10.95 -4.42 -10.22
CA LEU A 54 -12.06 -5.05 -9.50
C LEU A 54 -12.63 -6.24 -10.26
N ARG A 55 -12.83 -6.11 -11.58
CA ARG A 55 -13.27 -7.21 -12.44
C ARG A 55 -12.30 -8.39 -12.48
N MET A 56 -10.99 -8.13 -12.48
CA MET A 56 -9.99 -9.20 -12.46
C MET A 56 -10.00 -9.95 -11.13
N LEU A 57 -10.12 -9.22 -10.02
CA LEU A 57 -10.22 -9.81 -8.69
C LEU A 57 -11.50 -10.64 -8.55
N ASP A 58 -12.64 -10.13 -9.03
CA ASP A 58 -13.91 -10.85 -9.06
C ASP A 58 -13.83 -12.17 -9.85
N ARG A 59 -13.24 -12.13 -11.07
CA ARG A 59 -12.96 -13.35 -11.86
C ARG A 59 -12.03 -14.34 -11.17
N ALA A 60 -11.15 -13.85 -10.31
CA ALA A 60 -10.25 -14.67 -9.50
C ALA A 60 -10.92 -15.18 -8.20
N GLY A 61 -12.21 -14.88 -7.97
CA GLY A 61 -12.93 -15.25 -6.75
C GLY A 61 -12.52 -14.45 -5.52
N LEU A 62 -12.02 -13.22 -5.72
CA LEU A 62 -11.50 -12.36 -4.66
C LEU A 62 -12.26 -11.03 -4.63
N GLU A 63 -12.60 -10.58 -3.43
CA GLU A 63 -13.24 -9.29 -3.20
C GLU A 63 -12.25 -8.28 -2.60
N LEU A 64 -12.16 -7.09 -3.18
CA LEU A 64 -11.44 -5.96 -2.60
C LEU A 64 -12.44 -5.06 -1.86
N ARG A 65 -12.33 -5.03 -0.52
CA ARG A 65 -13.11 -4.12 0.32
C ARG A 65 -12.28 -2.88 0.63
N LEU A 66 -12.79 -1.72 0.20
CA LEU A 66 -12.22 -0.41 0.50
C LEU A 66 -13.18 0.31 1.43
N ASP A 67 -12.63 0.94 2.46
CA ASP A 67 -13.40 1.74 3.41
C ASP A 67 -12.79 3.12 3.54
N LEU A 68 -13.65 4.13 3.68
CA LEU A 68 -13.26 5.51 3.93
C LEU A 68 -13.49 5.77 5.41
N VAL A 69 -12.39 5.73 6.15
CA VAL A 69 -12.40 6.02 7.59
C VAL A 69 -11.92 7.45 7.84
N GLU A 70 -12.34 8.03 8.97
CA GLU A 70 -11.74 9.26 9.45
C GLU A 70 -10.23 9.06 9.59
N ARG A 71 -9.47 10.04 9.13
CA ARG A 71 -8.02 10.00 9.25
C ARG A 71 -7.68 10.09 10.73
N ASP A 72 -7.03 9.06 11.26
CA ASP A 72 -6.53 9.03 12.63
C ASP A 72 -5.63 10.26 12.85
N ASP A 73 -5.99 11.07 13.83
CA ASP A 73 -5.24 12.28 14.18
C ASP A 73 -4.06 11.97 15.09
N HIS A 74 -3.77 10.68 15.36
CA HIS A 74 -2.61 10.24 16.15
C HIS A 74 -1.33 10.97 15.79
N ASP A 75 -1.00 11.06 14.50
CA ASP A 75 0.23 11.72 14.06
C ASP A 75 0.23 13.22 14.40
N ARG A 76 -0.94 13.87 14.32
CA ARG A 76 -1.11 15.27 14.68
C ARG A 76 -1.07 15.46 16.20
N VAL A 77 -1.82 14.66 16.96
CA VAL A 77 -1.88 14.70 18.42
C VAL A 77 -0.52 14.40 19.03
N LEU A 78 0.21 13.42 18.48
CA LEU A 78 1.57 13.08 18.91
C LEU A 78 2.54 14.24 18.64
N ALA A 79 2.49 14.85 17.45
CA ALA A 79 3.32 16.00 17.11
C ALA A 79 2.99 17.24 17.97
N GLU A 80 1.72 17.48 18.26
CA GLU A 80 1.28 18.55 19.18
C GLU A 80 1.77 18.29 20.61
N TRP A 81 1.64 17.06 21.11
CA TRP A 81 2.17 16.68 22.42
C TRP A 81 3.68 16.84 22.50
N GLU A 82 4.42 16.40 21.49
CA GLU A 82 5.89 16.55 21.44
C GLU A 82 6.35 18.01 21.48
N GLN A 83 5.57 18.94 20.90
CA GLN A 83 5.84 20.37 20.97
C GLN A 83 5.67 20.93 22.39
N THR A 84 4.84 20.30 23.23
CA THR A 84 4.66 20.70 24.63
C THR A 84 5.79 20.19 25.55
N LEU A 85 6.58 19.22 25.10
CA LEU A 85 7.69 18.66 25.88
C LEU A 85 8.80 19.70 26.04
N ASP A 86 9.45 19.70 27.19
CA ASP A 86 10.67 20.48 27.40
C ASP A 86 11.91 19.82 26.75
N ASP A 87 13.01 20.58 26.67
CA ASP A 87 14.24 20.13 26.03
C ASP A 87 14.85 18.90 26.71
N ALA A 88 14.74 18.82 28.05
CA ALA A 88 15.25 17.71 28.83
C ALA A 88 14.50 16.41 28.53
N THR A 89 13.18 16.47 28.37
CA THR A 89 12.34 15.32 28.04
C THR A 89 12.58 14.88 26.60
N ARG A 90 12.70 15.83 25.65
CA ARG A 90 13.06 15.53 24.25
C ARG A 90 14.43 14.84 24.14
N GLN A 91 15.42 15.27 24.91
CA GLN A 91 16.74 14.61 24.95
C GLN A 91 16.68 13.20 25.53
N ARG A 92 15.91 12.97 26.60
CA ARG A 92 15.72 11.62 27.17
C ARG A 92 15.06 10.66 26.19
N LEU A 93 13.99 11.11 25.51
CA LEU A 93 13.30 10.30 24.51
C LEU A 93 14.23 9.90 23.37
N ARG A 94 15.02 10.85 22.83
CA ARG A 94 16.04 10.55 21.82
C ARG A 94 17.09 9.54 22.30
N ALA A 95 17.58 9.69 23.53
CA ALA A 95 18.53 8.74 24.11
C ALA A 95 17.95 7.32 24.28
N GLN A 96 16.63 7.19 24.39
CA GLN A 96 15.90 5.92 24.41
C GLN A 96 15.57 5.37 23.01
N GLY A 97 16.02 6.04 21.95
CA GLY A 97 15.79 5.62 20.56
C GLY A 97 14.44 6.05 19.99
N TYR A 98 13.68 6.89 20.70
CA TYR A 98 12.46 7.48 20.19
C TYR A 98 12.80 8.56 19.15
N ARG A 99 12.18 8.49 17.97
CA ARG A 99 12.29 9.52 16.92
C ARG A 99 11.14 10.50 17.07
N LEU A 100 11.46 11.77 17.34
CA LEU A 100 10.44 12.82 17.41
C LEU A 100 9.90 13.09 15.99
N ALA A 101 8.67 13.56 15.90
CA ALA A 101 8.04 14.04 14.68
C ALA A 101 8.89 15.14 13.99
N SER A 102 9.61 15.96 14.77
CA SER A 102 10.58 16.94 14.24
C SER A 102 11.76 16.33 13.50
N ASP A 103 12.08 15.07 13.76
CA ASP A 103 13.23 14.37 13.18
C ASP A 103 12.87 13.69 11.84
N ALA A 104 11.59 13.71 11.46
CA ALA A 104 11.06 13.11 10.23
C ALA A 104 10.86 14.12 9.08
N ALA A 105 11.20 15.40 9.30
CA ALA A 105 11.08 16.50 8.32
C ALA A 105 12.32 16.65 7.43
#